data_AF-E1RK12-F1
#
_entry.id   AF-E1RK12-F1
#
_cell.length_a   1.000
_cell.length_b   1.000
_cell.length_c   1.000
_cell.angle_alpha   90.00
_cell.angle_beta   90.00
_cell.angle_gamma   90.00
#
_symmetry.space_group_name_H-M   'P 1'
#
loop_
_entity.id
_entity.type
_entity.pdbx_description
1 polymer ?
#
loop_
_entity_poly.entity_id
_entity_poly.type
_entity_poly.pdbx_seq_one_letter_code
_entity_poly.pdbx_strand_id
1 'polypeptide(L)'
;MDPNDIQKNYQVIDAASHDLLQFFGPKFTSLPKGHIETDISAAASLGGLMVLRHQFPGIGSWEERGTVAYQMDEELKDMRMFINGACGSLNLDPNQCSSAIPDANQPVYSVPEMTHKIEKDFLAICRDHDLEEDYYPFVALLTALKLVAAGKKMSLLDQKIGIALTIYYYIAGAKTIPYPQED
;
A
#
# COMPACT_ATOMS: atom_id res chain seq x y z
N MET A 1 -0.40 4.84 16.54
CA MET A 1 0.83 5.69 16.52
C MET A 1 0.45 7.15 16.75
N ASP A 2 1.26 7.96 17.45
CA ASP A 2 0.97 9.39 17.62
C ASP A 2 1.13 10.11 16.26
N PRO A 3 0.11 10.87 15.77
CA PRO A 3 0.24 11.68 14.56
C PRO A 3 1.46 12.60 14.53
N ASN A 4 1.91 13.08 15.70
CA ASN A 4 3.12 13.90 15.81
C ASN A 4 4.39 13.14 15.43
N ASP A 5 4.44 11.83 15.66
CA ASP A 5 5.61 11.01 15.34
C ASP A 5 5.68 10.69 13.85
N ILE A 6 4.53 10.47 13.20
CA ILE A 6 4.45 10.38 11.74
C ILE A 6 4.90 11.70 11.10
N GLN A 7 4.47 12.85 11.64
CA GLN A 7 4.86 14.15 11.10
C GLN A 7 6.36 14.41 11.20
N LYS A 8 7.00 14.03 12.33
CA LYS A 8 8.47 14.16 12.50
C LYS A 8 9.23 13.32 11.48
N ASN A 9 8.75 12.13 11.18
CA ASN A 9 9.40 11.18 10.25
C ASN A 9 8.94 11.34 8.80
N TYR A 10 8.02 12.27 8.50
CA TYR A 10 7.39 12.38 7.20
C TYR A 10 8.38 12.57 6.05
N GLN A 11 9.47 13.32 6.25
CA GLN A 11 10.48 13.52 5.20
C GLN A 11 11.16 12.20 4.79
N VAL A 12 11.46 11.33 5.75
CA VAL A 12 12.10 10.03 5.48
C VAL A 12 11.09 9.08 4.85
N ILE A 13 9.83 9.08 5.33
CA ILE A 13 8.73 8.33 4.73
C ILE A 13 8.48 8.76 3.27
N ASP A 14 8.52 10.07 3.00
CA ASP A 14 8.35 10.63 1.67
C ASP A 14 9.50 10.24 0.72
N ALA A 15 10.74 10.25 1.21
CA ALA A 15 11.91 9.80 0.46
C ALA A 15 11.84 8.30 0.12
N ALA A 16 11.60 7.44 1.12
CA ALA A 16 11.46 6.00 0.92
C ALA A 16 10.31 5.66 -0.03
N SER A 17 9.17 6.34 0.09
CA SER A 17 8.03 6.14 -0.82
C SER A 17 8.30 6.64 -2.24
N HIS A 18 9.18 7.63 -2.41
CA HIS A 18 9.64 8.03 -3.74
C HIS A 18 10.50 6.95 -4.39
N ASP A 19 11.44 6.37 -3.64
CA ASP A 19 12.29 5.30 -4.14
C ASP A 19 11.49 4.03 -4.46
N LEU A 20 10.41 3.75 -3.70
CA LEU A 20 9.53 2.62 -3.98
C LEU A 20 8.79 2.76 -5.33
N LEU A 21 8.54 3.99 -5.82
CA LEU A 21 7.84 4.20 -7.09
C LEU A 21 8.55 3.54 -8.29
N GLN A 22 9.88 3.38 -8.23
CA GLN A 22 10.67 2.82 -9.33
C GLN A 22 10.33 1.35 -9.63
N PHE A 23 9.72 0.65 -8.67
CA PHE A 23 9.35 -0.76 -8.77
C PHE A 23 8.00 -0.98 -9.44
N PHE A 24 7.24 0.07 -9.74
CA PHE A 24 5.92 -0.01 -10.37
C PHE A 24 5.93 0.28 -11.87
N GLY A 25 4.85 -0.11 -12.56
CA GLY A 25 4.65 0.13 -14.00
C GLY A 25 4.81 -1.13 -14.87
N PRO A 26 5.23 -0.99 -16.14
CA PRO A 26 5.23 -2.11 -17.11
C PRO A 26 6.02 -3.34 -16.68
N LYS A 27 7.15 -3.15 -15.98
CA LYS A 27 7.98 -4.27 -15.51
C LYS A 27 7.32 -5.05 -14.37
N PHE A 28 6.63 -4.37 -13.46
CA PHE A 28 5.92 -5.00 -12.36
C PHE A 28 4.76 -5.86 -12.84
N THR A 29 3.97 -5.28 -13.74
CA THR A 29 2.72 -5.83 -14.27
C THR A 29 2.91 -6.76 -15.45
N SER A 30 4.10 -6.80 -16.05
CA SER A 30 4.37 -7.48 -17.33
C SER A 30 3.44 -7.04 -18.48
N LEU A 31 2.85 -5.84 -18.37
CA LEU A 31 1.95 -5.27 -19.36
C LEU A 31 2.63 -4.09 -20.07
N PRO A 32 2.57 -3.99 -21.42
CA PRO A 32 3.31 -2.96 -22.17
C PRO A 32 3.02 -1.51 -21.75
N LYS A 33 1.81 -1.24 -21.25
CA LYS A 33 1.38 0.09 -20.80
C LYS A 33 1.34 0.23 -19.27
N GLY A 34 1.77 -0.79 -18.53
CA GLY A 34 1.50 -0.88 -17.11
C GLY A 34 0.01 -1.15 -16.80
N HIS A 35 -0.33 -1.14 -15.52
CA HIS A 35 -1.71 -1.20 -15.05
C HIS A 35 -1.78 -0.51 -13.69
N ILE A 36 -2.16 0.77 -13.70
CA ILE A 36 -2.00 1.66 -12.54
C ILE A 36 -2.82 1.19 -11.34
N GLU A 37 -3.96 0.55 -11.58
CA GLU A 37 -4.78 -0.05 -10.53
C GLU A 37 -4.03 -1.18 -9.83
N THR A 38 -3.25 -1.98 -10.57
CA THR A 38 -2.38 -3.01 -9.98
C THR A 38 -1.23 -2.40 -9.21
N ASP A 39 -0.61 -1.34 -9.73
CA ASP A 39 0.48 -0.66 -9.03
C ASP A 39 0.00 -0.07 -7.69
N ILE A 40 -1.16 0.63 -7.69
CA ILE A 40 -1.79 1.17 -6.48
C ILE A 40 -2.15 0.05 -5.49
N SER A 41 -2.78 -1.01 -5.99
CA SER A 41 -3.24 -2.14 -5.16
C SER A 41 -2.06 -2.87 -4.53
N ALA A 42 -0.95 -3.04 -5.26
CA ALA A 42 0.25 -3.68 -4.77
C ALA A 42 0.93 -2.85 -3.67
N ALA A 43 1.11 -1.55 -3.89
CA ALA A 43 1.64 -0.65 -2.87
C ALA A 43 0.76 -0.66 -1.62
N ALA A 44 -0.56 -0.52 -1.76
CA ALA A 44 -1.47 -0.54 -0.62
C ALA A 44 -1.45 -1.88 0.14
N SER A 45 -1.41 -3.01 -0.58
CA SER A 45 -1.36 -4.35 0.02
C SER A 45 -0.10 -4.58 0.84
N LEU A 46 1.05 -3.98 0.47
CA LEU A 46 2.26 -4.03 1.30
C LEU A 46 2.04 -3.35 2.65
N GLY A 47 1.38 -2.18 2.64
CA GLY A 47 1.09 -1.46 3.88
C GLY A 47 0.22 -2.30 4.82
N GLY A 48 -0.79 -2.97 4.25
CA GLY A 48 -1.59 -3.93 4.99
C GLY A 48 -0.77 -5.11 5.51
N LEU A 49 0.08 -5.71 4.68
CA LEU A 49 0.91 -6.85 5.07
C LEU A 49 1.82 -6.51 6.26
N MET A 50 2.37 -5.29 6.31
CA MET A 50 3.20 -4.85 7.44
C MET A 50 2.40 -4.79 8.74
N VAL A 51 1.16 -4.30 8.69
CA VAL A 51 0.23 -4.35 9.84
C VAL A 51 -0.04 -5.79 10.26
N LEU A 52 -0.33 -6.67 9.30
CA LEU A 52 -0.63 -8.07 9.58
C LEU A 52 0.56 -8.77 10.28
N ARG A 53 1.79 -8.50 9.85
CA ARG A 53 3.00 -9.09 10.46
C ARG A 53 3.29 -8.55 11.85
N HIS A 54 3.02 -7.27 12.08
CA HIS A 54 3.12 -6.70 13.42
C HIS A 54 2.13 -7.39 14.37
N GLN A 55 0.89 -7.62 13.92
CA GLN A 55 -0.13 -8.27 14.73
C GLN A 55 0.10 -9.78 14.93
N PHE A 56 0.68 -10.45 13.94
CA PHE A 56 0.96 -11.89 13.95
C PHE A 56 2.42 -12.18 13.60
N PRO A 57 3.36 -12.03 14.57
CA PRO A 57 4.74 -12.42 14.37
C PRO A 57 4.84 -13.89 13.95
N GLY A 58 5.48 -14.16 12.81
CA GLY A 58 5.60 -15.51 12.25
C GLY A 58 4.54 -15.91 11.23
N ILE A 59 3.60 -15.03 10.85
CA ILE A 59 2.61 -15.34 9.80
C ILE A 59 3.26 -15.69 8.44
N GLY A 60 4.49 -15.26 8.21
CA GLY A 60 5.28 -15.63 7.02
C GLY A 60 5.67 -17.11 6.96
N SER A 61 5.53 -17.89 8.03
CA SER A 61 5.79 -19.34 8.03
C SER A 61 4.50 -20.18 8.00
N TRP A 62 3.34 -19.54 7.83
CA TRP A 62 2.07 -20.27 7.79
C TRP A 62 1.90 -20.92 6.42
N GLU A 63 1.68 -22.24 6.42
CA GLU A 63 1.50 -23.01 5.18
C GLU A 63 0.09 -22.83 4.57
N GLU A 64 -0.89 -22.51 5.41
CA GLU A 64 -2.28 -22.33 4.99
C GLU A 64 -2.47 -20.99 4.28
N ARG A 65 -2.95 -21.05 3.03
CA ARG A 65 -3.40 -19.86 2.31
C ARG A 65 -4.79 -19.47 2.79
N GLY A 66 -5.04 -18.18 2.99
CA GLY A 66 -6.37 -17.72 3.38
C GLY A 66 -6.42 -16.31 3.92
N THR A 67 -7.48 -16.05 4.68
CA THR A 67 -7.77 -14.76 5.29
C THR A 67 -7.80 -14.90 6.81
N VAL A 68 -7.11 -14.02 7.51
CA VAL A 68 -7.14 -13.91 8.97
C VAL A 68 -8.31 -13.01 9.37
N ALA A 69 -9.18 -13.52 10.24
CA ALA A 69 -10.25 -12.74 10.83
C ALA A 69 -9.77 -12.07 12.12
N TYR A 70 -9.53 -10.75 12.08
CA TYR A 70 -9.28 -9.93 13.27
C TYR A 70 -9.83 -8.50 13.09
N GLN A 71 -9.94 -7.79 14.21
CA GLN A 71 -10.39 -6.39 14.27
C GLN A 71 -9.20 -5.46 14.06
N MET A 72 -9.39 -4.42 13.25
CA MET A 72 -8.35 -3.47 12.86
C MET A 72 -8.72 -2.02 13.23
N ASP A 73 -9.48 -1.82 14.30
CA ASP A 73 -10.17 -0.54 14.51
C ASP A 73 -9.19 0.63 14.68
N GLU A 74 -8.08 0.43 15.42
CA GLU A 74 -7.06 1.46 15.60
C GLU A 74 -6.17 1.61 14.36
N GLU A 75 -5.81 0.53 13.68
CA GLU A 75 -4.99 0.58 12.46
C GLU A 75 -5.74 1.25 11.30
N LEU A 76 -7.06 1.03 11.22
CA LEU A 76 -7.92 1.70 10.25
C LEU A 76 -8.05 3.20 10.56
N LYS A 77 -8.07 3.56 11.84
CA LYS A 77 -8.10 4.96 12.25
C LYS A 77 -6.80 5.67 11.91
N ASP A 78 -5.65 5.06 12.22
CA ASP A 78 -4.32 5.58 11.88
C ASP A 78 -4.15 5.71 10.36
N MET A 79 -4.52 4.67 9.60
CA MET A 79 -4.54 4.68 8.14
C MET A 79 -5.40 5.84 7.61
N ARG A 80 -6.63 6.03 8.10
CA ARG A 80 -7.52 7.10 7.63
C ARG A 80 -6.96 8.49 7.92
N MET A 81 -6.39 8.69 9.11
CA MET A 81 -5.75 9.96 9.46
C MET A 81 -4.58 10.27 8.52
N PHE A 82 -3.74 9.27 8.25
CA PHE A 82 -2.62 9.41 7.32
C PHE A 82 -3.08 9.71 5.89
N ILE A 83 -4.05 8.95 5.36
CA ILE A 83 -4.59 9.17 4.01
C ILE A 83 -5.15 10.59 3.87
N ASN A 84 -5.89 11.09 4.86
CA ASN A 84 -6.44 12.45 4.82
C ASN A 84 -5.34 13.51 4.73
N GLY A 85 -4.28 13.39 5.53
CA GLY A 85 -3.13 14.30 5.51
C GLY A 85 -2.36 14.22 4.19
N ALA A 86 -2.02 13.01 3.74
CA ALA A 86 -1.29 12.76 2.51
C ALA A 86 -2.06 13.24 1.27
N CYS A 87 -3.38 12.99 1.20
CA CYS A 87 -4.22 13.50 0.11
C CYS A 87 -4.16 15.02 -0.02
N GLY A 88 -4.17 15.75 1.10
CA GLY A 88 -4.01 17.21 1.10
C GLY A 88 -2.70 17.66 0.47
N SER A 89 -1.59 17.00 0.80
CA SER A 89 -0.26 17.30 0.22
C SER A 89 -0.15 16.95 -1.27
N LEU A 90 -0.91 15.96 -1.74
CA LEU A 90 -0.88 15.45 -3.11
C LEU A 90 -1.97 16.06 -4.01
N ASN A 91 -2.70 17.07 -3.53
CA ASN A 91 -3.83 17.69 -4.23
C ASN A 91 -4.92 16.67 -4.64
N LEU A 92 -5.21 15.74 -3.73
CA LEU A 92 -6.29 14.77 -3.80
C LEU A 92 -7.40 15.17 -2.82
N ASP A 93 -8.64 14.77 -3.12
CA ASP A 93 -9.78 14.97 -2.20
C ASP A 93 -10.11 13.64 -1.49
N PRO A 94 -9.80 13.48 -0.19
CA PRO A 94 -10.03 12.22 0.52
C PRO A 94 -11.53 11.91 0.74
N ASN A 95 -12.42 12.91 0.60
CA ASN A 95 -13.86 12.70 0.70
C ASN A 95 -14.44 12.11 -0.59
N GLN A 96 -13.68 12.17 -1.68
CA GLN A 96 -14.03 11.56 -2.95
C GLN A 96 -13.48 10.14 -2.99
N CYS A 97 -14.05 9.24 -2.19
CA CYS A 97 -13.81 7.81 -2.27
C CYS A 97 -14.99 7.12 -2.93
N SER A 98 -14.76 6.29 -3.94
CA SER A 98 -15.83 5.47 -4.52
C SER A 98 -16.33 4.45 -3.48
N SER A 99 -17.64 4.17 -3.49
CA SER A 99 -18.24 3.10 -2.68
C SER A 99 -17.98 1.71 -3.26
N ALA A 100 -17.60 1.62 -4.53
CA ALA A 100 -17.31 0.38 -5.23
C ALA A 100 -16.16 0.56 -6.23
N ILE A 101 -15.34 -0.47 -6.38
CA ILE A 101 -14.30 -0.57 -7.42
C ILE A 101 -14.92 -1.33 -8.60
N PRO A 102 -15.09 -0.71 -9.78
CA PRO A 102 -15.63 -1.41 -10.95
C PRO A 102 -14.76 -2.58 -11.37
N ASP A 103 -15.35 -3.61 -11.99
CA ASP A 103 -14.62 -4.79 -12.47
C ASP A 103 -13.45 -4.45 -13.41
N ALA A 104 -13.62 -3.41 -14.23
CA ALA A 104 -12.60 -2.92 -15.15
C ALA A 104 -11.37 -2.31 -14.45
N ASN A 105 -11.46 -2.03 -13.15
CA ASN A 105 -10.39 -1.44 -12.34
C ASN A 105 -9.82 -2.45 -11.32
N GLN A 106 -10.15 -3.73 -11.44
CA GLN A 106 -9.58 -4.78 -10.60
C GLN A 106 -8.12 -5.04 -10.99
N PRO A 107 -7.21 -5.27 -10.04
CA PRO A 107 -5.82 -5.56 -10.34
C PRO A 107 -5.69 -6.90 -11.06
N VAL A 108 -4.63 -7.03 -11.87
CA VAL A 108 -4.33 -8.26 -12.63
C VAL A 108 -3.73 -9.40 -11.81
N TYR A 109 -3.31 -9.11 -10.58
CA TYR A 109 -2.70 -10.07 -9.66
C TYR A 109 -3.48 -10.13 -8.35
N SER A 110 -3.47 -11.29 -7.70
CA SER A 110 -3.99 -11.44 -6.34
C SER A 110 -3.10 -10.73 -5.32
N VAL A 111 -3.65 -10.47 -4.12
CA VAL A 111 -2.90 -9.83 -3.02
C VAL A 111 -1.59 -10.56 -2.71
N PRO A 112 -1.56 -11.90 -2.52
CA PRO A 112 -0.31 -12.61 -2.24
C PRO A 112 0.73 -12.49 -3.37
N GLU A 113 0.30 -12.51 -4.63
CA GLU A 113 1.21 -12.35 -5.78
C GLU A 113 1.79 -10.94 -5.83
N MET A 114 0.95 -9.92 -5.61
CA MET A 114 1.39 -8.52 -5.60
C MET A 114 2.41 -8.27 -4.50
N THR A 115 2.14 -8.71 -3.25
CA THR A 115 3.05 -8.50 -2.14
C THR A 115 4.34 -9.30 -2.29
N HIS A 116 4.25 -10.58 -2.68
CA HIS A 116 5.42 -11.43 -2.89
C HIS A 116 6.40 -10.86 -3.95
N LYS A 117 5.88 -10.27 -5.04
CA LYS A 117 6.68 -9.71 -6.13
C LYS A 117 7.58 -8.53 -5.72
N ILE A 118 7.21 -7.77 -4.70
CA ILE A 118 7.83 -6.47 -4.39
C ILE A 118 8.28 -6.34 -2.94
N GLU A 119 7.82 -7.22 -2.05
CA GLU A 119 8.10 -7.12 -0.63
C GLU A 119 9.60 -7.05 -0.30
N LYS A 120 10.41 -7.90 -0.93
CA LYS A 120 11.86 -7.92 -0.67
C LYS A 120 12.51 -6.57 -0.97
N ASP A 121 12.15 -5.97 -2.10
CA ASP A 121 12.66 -4.67 -2.53
C ASP A 121 12.14 -3.55 -1.63
N PHE A 122 10.86 -3.62 -1.25
CA PHE A 122 10.26 -2.70 -0.30
C PHE A 122 10.96 -2.70 1.07
N LEU A 123 11.19 -3.88 1.64
CA LEU A 123 11.90 -4.01 2.91
C LEU A 123 13.35 -3.53 2.81
N ALA A 124 14.01 -3.72 1.66
CA ALA A 124 15.34 -3.17 1.41
C ALA A 124 15.32 -1.63 1.43
N ILE A 125 14.38 -1.01 0.70
CA ILE A 125 14.24 0.46 0.69
C ILE A 125 14.02 1.01 2.09
N CYS A 126 13.09 0.43 2.87
CA CYS A 126 12.82 0.96 4.20
C CYS A 126 14.03 0.86 5.13
N ARG A 127 14.83 -0.22 5.03
CA ARG A 127 16.09 -0.34 5.77
C ARG A 127 17.16 0.65 5.30
N ASP A 128 17.28 0.88 3.99
CA ASP A 128 18.25 1.82 3.42
C ASP A 128 17.98 3.28 3.84
N HIS A 129 16.74 3.58 4.24
CA HIS A 129 16.31 4.87 4.78
C HIS A 129 16.32 4.92 6.32
N ASP A 130 16.87 3.90 7.00
CA ASP A 130 16.91 3.78 8.47
C ASP A 130 15.53 3.96 9.15
N LEU A 131 14.45 3.50 8.50
CA LEU A 131 13.10 3.57 9.05
C LEU A 131 12.85 2.42 10.03
N GLU A 132 12.17 2.72 11.14
CA GLU A 132 11.62 1.69 12.02
C GLU A 132 10.43 0.99 11.34
N GLU A 133 10.23 -0.30 11.63
CA GLU A 133 9.19 -1.12 11.00
C GLU A 133 7.77 -0.57 11.19
N ASP A 134 7.52 0.12 12.30
CA ASP A 134 6.24 0.77 12.59
C ASP A 134 5.88 1.85 11.54
N TYR A 135 6.86 2.39 10.80
CA TYR A 135 6.63 3.37 9.73
C TYR A 135 6.43 2.75 8.33
N TYR A 136 6.71 1.46 8.16
CA TYR A 136 6.64 0.79 6.85
C TYR A 136 5.23 0.87 6.23
N PRO A 137 4.12 0.68 6.98
CA PRO A 137 2.78 0.83 6.43
C PRO A 137 2.54 2.19 5.75
N PHE A 138 3.11 3.27 6.32
CA PHE A 138 2.92 4.62 5.82
C PHE A 138 3.74 4.91 4.56
N VAL A 139 4.93 4.32 4.42
CA VAL A 139 5.72 4.37 3.18
C VAL A 139 4.91 3.76 2.03
N ALA A 140 4.36 2.57 2.26
CA ALA A 140 3.58 1.84 1.27
C ALA A 140 2.28 2.59 0.90
N LEU A 141 1.54 3.10 1.89
CA LEU A 141 0.34 3.93 1.68
C LEU A 141 0.64 5.22 0.92
N LEU A 142 1.71 5.94 1.28
CA LEU A 142 2.09 7.17 0.59
C LEU A 142 2.47 6.90 -0.87
N THR A 143 3.15 5.78 -1.12
CA THR A 143 3.47 5.33 -2.49
C THR A 143 2.19 5.09 -3.31
N ALA A 144 1.20 4.39 -2.73
CA ALA A 144 -0.10 4.18 -3.37
C ALA A 144 -0.78 5.52 -3.71
N LEU A 145 -0.81 6.47 -2.78
CA LEU A 145 -1.42 7.79 -3.01
C LEU A 145 -0.65 8.63 -4.04
N LYS A 146 0.68 8.53 -4.09
CA LYS A 146 1.49 9.16 -5.14
C LYS A 146 1.15 8.60 -6.52
N LEU A 147 0.91 7.28 -6.64
CA LEU A 147 0.41 6.66 -7.86
C LEU A 147 -0.99 7.16 -8.23
N VAL A 148 -1.90 7.31 -7.25
CA VAL A 148 -3.23 7.92 -7.48
C VAL A 148 -3.09 9.35 -8.03
N ALA A 149 -2.24 10.16 -7.42
CA ALA A 149 -1.99 11.53 -7.86
C ALA A 149 -1.39 11.59 -9.28
N ALA A 150 -0.44 10.71 -9.59
CA ALA A 150 0.10 10.56 -10.94
C ALA A 150 -0.99 10.13 -11.95
N GLY A 151 -1.81 9.15 -11.60
CA GLY A 151 -2.93 8.66 -12.41
C GLY A 151 -3.94 9.76 -12.73
N LYS A 152 -4.34 10.54 -11.73
CA LYS A 152 -5.20 11.72 -11.89
C LYS A 152 -4.58 12.75 -12.83
N LYS A 153 -3.32 13.12 -12.59
CA LYS A 153 -2.60 14.13 -13.39
C LYS A 153 -2.44 13.72 -14.85
N MET A 154 -2.28 12.42 -15.10
CA MET A 154 -2.13 11.85 -16.44
C MET A 154 -3.46 11.43 -17.07
N SER A 155 -4.59 11.67 -16.40
CA SER A 155 -5.93 11.24 -16.82
C SER A 155 -6.04 9.74 -17.11
N LEU A 156 -5.28 8.92 -16.38
CA LEU A 156 -5.30 7.45 -16.47
C LEU A 156 -6.35 6.83 -15.54
N LEU A 157 -6.61 7.47 -14.40
CA LEU A 157 -7.51 6.96 -13.36
C LEU A 157 -8.19 8.10 -12.62
N ASP A 158 -9.49 7.95 -12.31
CA ASP A 158 -10.21 8.85 -11.41
C ASP A 158 -9.69 8.65 -9.98
N GLN A 159 -9.37 9.75 -9.29
CA GLN A 159 -8.92 9.71 -7.89
C GLN A 159 -9.89 8.95 -6.98
N LYS A 160 -11.20 8.96 -7.27
CA LYS A 160 -12.22 8.24 -6.50
C LYS A 160 -11.99 6.74 -6.48
N ILE A 161 -11.60 6.21 -7.63
CA ILE A 161 -11.29 4.80 -7.79
C ILE A 161 -9.92 4.52 -7.17
N GLY A 162 -8.94 5.39 -7.41
CA GLY A 162 -7.60 5.25 -6.83
C GLY A 162 -7.56 5.23 -5.29
N ILE A 163 -8.31 6.12 -4.64
CA ILE A 163 -8.44 6.14 -3.17
C ILE A 163 -9.19 4.90 -2.68
N ALA A 164 -10.25 4.48 -3.38
CA ALA A 164 -10.98 3.25 -3.04
C ALA A 164 -10.08 2.00 -3.13
N LEU A 165 -9.28 1.89 -4.20
CA LEU A 165 -8.26 0.84 -4.35
C LEU A 165 -7.26 0.86 -3.20
N THR A 166 -6.74 2.04 -2.85
CA THR A 166 -5.78 2.20 -1.75
C THR A 166 -6.35 1.68 -0.43
N ILE A 167 -7.58 2.09 -0.07
CA ILE A 167 -8.21 1.65 1.18
C ILE A 167 -8.53 0.16 1.14
N TYR A 168 -9.16 -0.31 0.07
CA TYR A 168 -9.58 -1.70 -0.05
C TYR A 168 -8.39 -2.65 0.02
N TYR A 169 -7.33 -2.38 -0.74
CA TYR A 169 -6.18 -3.28 -0.82
C TYR A 169 -5.25 -3.17 0.38
N TYR A 170 -5.23 -2.05 1.10
CA TYR A 170 -4.63 -2.00 2.43
C TYR A 170 -5.32 -2.97 3.39
N ILE A 171 -6.66 -2.94 3.45
CA ILE A 171 -7.43 -3.86 4.30
C ILE A 171 -7.25 -5.31 3.86
N ALA A 172 -7.25 -5.56 2.56
CA ALA A 172 -7.04 -6.90 2.02
C ALA A 172 -5.65 -7.43 2.38
N GLY A 173 -4.59 -6.65 2.13
CA GLY A 173 -3.22 -7.00 2.52
C GLY A 173 -3.07 -7.24 4.02
N ALA A 174 -3.80 -6.47 4.83
CA ALA A 174 -3.79 -6.64 6.28
C ALA A 174 -4.52 -7.88 6.77
N LYS A 175 -5.24 -8.60 5.91
CA LYS A 175 -5.99 -9.80 6.29
C LYS A 175 -5.61 -11.03 5.48
N THR A 176 -4.83 -10.90 4.41
CA THR A 176 -4.46 -12.03 3.56
C THR A 176 -3.13 -12.63 4.01
N ILE A 177 -3.12 -13.94 4.27
CA ILE A 177 -1.88 -14.66 4.59
C ILE A 177 -0.94 -14.57 3.39
N PRO A 178 0.31 -14.06 3.57
CA PRO A 178 1.26 -13.92 2.48
C PRO A 178 1.76 -15.28 1.99
N TYR A 179 2.46 -15.31 0.86
CA TYR A 179 3.28 -16.48 0.55
C TYR A 179 4.40 -16.66 1.57
N PRO A 180 4.84 -17.90 1.83
CA PRO A 180 5.98 -18.15 2.68
C PRO A 180 7.19 -17.36 2.18
N GLN A 181 7.94 -16.74 3.11
CA GLN A 181 9.21 -16.13 2.74
C GLN A 181 10.21 -17.25 2.43
N GLU A 182 10.82 -17.20 1.25
CA GLU A 182 11.97 -18.05 0.94
C GLU A 182 13.19 -17.42 1.63
N ASP A 183 13.86 -18.20 2.50
CA ASP A 183 15.08 -17.81 3.23
C ASP A 183 16.25 -17.41 2.31
#